data_AF-A0A093RA90-F1
#
_entry.id   AF-A0A093RA90-F1
#
_cell.length_a   1.000
_cell.length_b   1.000
_cell.length_c   1.000
_cell.angle_alpha   90.00
_cell.angle_beta   90.00
_cell.angle_gamma   90.00
#
_symmetry.space_group_name_H-M   'P 1'
#
loop_
_entity.id
_entity.type
_entity.pdbx_description
1 polymer ?
#
loop_
_entity_poly.entity_id
_entity_poly.type
_entity_poly.pdbx_seq_one_letter_code
_entity_poly.pdbx_strand_id
1 'polypeptide(L)'
;VLIIGGGDGGVLREVVKHPTVESVVQCEIDEDVIQVSKKYLPGMAVGYSSAKLTLHVGDGFEFMKQNQEAFDVIITDSSDPMGPAESLFKESYYQLMKTALREDGILCCQGECQWLHLDLIKEMRQFCKSLFPVVEYAYCTIPTYPSGQIGFMLCSKNPNTNFREPVQQLSQQQVEERSLKYYNSDIHRAAFILPEFARK
;
A
#
# COMPACT_ATOMS: atom_id res chain seq x y z
N VAL A 1 -3.22 -10.85 4.13
CA VAL A 1 -2.87 -9.58 3.45
C VAL A 1 -2.83 -9.82 1.95
N LEU A 2 -3.30 -8.88 1.13
CA LEU A 2 -3.12 -8.90 -0.33
C LEU A 2 -2.16 -7.79 -0.75
N ILE A 3 -1.25 -8.10 -1.67
CA ILE A 3 -0.39 -7.15 -2.37
C ILE A 3 -0.74 -7.23 -3.86
N ILE A 4 -1.10 -6.11 -4.47
CA ILE A 4 -1.23 -5.94 -5.91
C ILE A 4 -0.01 -5.19 -6.42
N GLY A 5 0.68 -5.74 -7.42
CA GLY A 5 1.99 -5.27 -7.88
C GLY A 5 3.11 -5.71 -6.93
N GLY A 6 4.06 -4.80 -6.66
CA GLY A 6 5.19 -5.03 -5.77
C GLY A 6 6.19 -6.08 -6.26
N GLY A 7 6.37 -6.18 -7.58
CA GLY A 7 7.19 -7.19 -8.26
C GLY A 7 8.65 -7.30 -7.79
N ASP A 8 9.20 -6.28 -7.11
CA ASP A 8 10.53 -6.36 -6.50
C ASP A 8 10.58 -7.19 -5.20
N GLY A 9 9.43 -7.42 -4.55
CA GLY A 9 9.29 -8.20 -3.31
C GLY A 9 9.57 -7.42 -2.03
N GLY A 10 9.87 -6.12 -2.10
CA GLY A 10 10.19 -5.25 -0.97
C GLY A 10 9.01 -5.06 -0.02
N VAL A 11 7.80 -4.81 -0.53
CA VAL A 11 6.58 -4.73 0.31
C VAL A 11 6.33 -6.06 1.00
N LEU A 12 6.43 -7.17 0.28
CA LEU A 12 6.27 -8.51 0.84
C LEU A 12 7.26 -8.76 1.99
N ARG A 13 8.54 -8.40 1.80
CA ARG A 13 9.59 -8.50 2.84
C ARG A 13 9.21 -7.77 4.12
N GLU A 14 8.57 -6.60 4.04
CA GLU A 14 8.15 -5.85 5.22
C GLU A 14 6.88 -6.43 5.86
N VAL A 15 5.88 -6.77 5.05
CA VAL A 15 4.60 -7.33 5.53
C VAL A 15 4.81 -8.59 6.36
N VAL A 16 5.68 -9.50 5.92
CA VAL A 16 5.88 -10.80 6.59
C VAL A 16 6.58 -10.70 7.96
N LYS A 17 7.21 -9.55 8.28
CA LYS A 17 7.81 -9.27 9.60
C LYS A 17 6.76 -9.16 10.71
N HIS A 18 5.49 -8.94 10.37
CA HIS A 18 4.43 -8.87 11.35
C HIS A 18 4.02 -10.28 11.80
N PRO A 19 4.11 -10.62 13.10
CA PRO A 19 3.77 -11.95 13.59
C PRO A 19 2.28 -12.25 13.44
N THR A 20 1.43 -11.23 13.44
CA THR A 20 -0.03 -11.33 13.23
C THR A 20 -0.40 -11.63 11.78
N VAL A 21 0.53 -11.50 10.83
CA VAL A 21 0.28 -11.84 9.43
C VAL A 21 0.53 -13.33 9.24
N GLU A 22 -0.53 -14.08 8.97
CA GLU A 22 -0.47 -15.53 8.75
C GLU A 22 -0.28 -15.88 7.27
N SER A 23 -0.95 -15.17 6.36
CA SER A 23 -0.79 -15.34 4.91
C SER A 23 -0.70 -14.01 4.16
N VAL A 24 0.09 -14.03 3.09
CA VAL A 24 0.21 -12.94 2.13
C VAL A 24 -0.05 -13.50 0.74
N VAL A 25 -1.05 -12.95 0.06
CA VAL A 25 -1.26 -13.18 -1.37
C VAL A 25 -0.62 -12.02 -2.12
N GLN A 26 0.16 -12.30 -3.15
CA GLN A 26 0.70 -11.28 -4.04
C GLN A 26 0.25 -11.56 -5.48
N CYS A 27 -0.26 -10.55 -6.18
CA CYS A 27 -0.63 -10.62 -7.58
C CYS A 27 0.19 -9.59 -8.37
N GLU A 28 1.14 -10.07 -9.17
CA GLU A 28 2.05 -9.27 -9.99
C GLU A 28 1.77 -9.57 -11.47
N ILE A 29 1.68 -8.56 -12.32
CA ILE A 29 1.28 -8.73 -13.72
C ILE A 29 2.42 -9.27 -14.58
N ASP A 30 3.66 -8.95 -14.23
CA ASP A 30 4.85 -9.23 -15.05
C ASP A 30 5.82 -10.17 -14.31
N GLU A 31 5.91 -11.42 -14.78
CA GLU A 31 6.84 -12.40 -14.21
C GLU A 31 8.30 -12.03 -14.42
N ASP A 32 8.64 -11.27 -15.47
CA ASP A 32 10.01 -10.87 -15.73
C ASP A 32 10.50 -9.92 -14.65
N VAL A 33 9.64 -9.02 -14.15
CA VAL A 33 9.94 -8.13 -13.01
C VAL A 33 10.34 -8.96 -11.78
N ILE A 34 9.64 -10.07 -11.52
CA ILE A 34 9.95 -10.99 -10.42
C ILE A 34 11.33 -11.63 -10.63
N GLN A 35 11.62 -12.11 -11.84
CA GLN A 35 12.89 -12.79 -12.12
C GLN A 35 14.09 -11.85 -12.06
N VAL A 36 13.98 -10.65 -12.65
CA VAL A 36 15.07 -9.66 -12.61
C VAL A 36 15.28 -9.15 -11.19
N SER A 37 14.22 -9.01 -10.40
CA SER A 37 14.33 -8.59 -9.00
C SER A 37 15.02 -9.64 -8.13
N LYS A 38 14.70 -10.93 -8.31
CA LYS A 38 15.44 -12.02 -7.64
C LYS A 38 16.93 -12.00 -7.96
N LYS A 39 17.29 -11.65 -9.20
CA LYS A 39 18.69 -11.61 -9.65
C LYS A 39 19.43 -10.35 -9.20
N TYR A 40 18.83 -9.18 -9.35
CA TYR A 40 19.52 -7.88 -9.20
C TYR A 40 19.13 -7.11 -7.94
N LEU A 41 18.00 -7.45 -7.31
CA LEU A 41 17.49 -6.83 -6.07
C LEU A 41 17.31 -7.87 -4.94
N PRO A 42 18.32 -8.71 -4.63
CA PRO A 42 18.15 -9.82 -3.69
C PRO A 42 17.72 -9.38 -2.29
N GLY A 43 18.11 -8.17 -1.86
CA GLY A 43 17.68 -7.61 -0.57
C GLY A 43 16.20 -7.21 -0.50
N MET A 44 15.53 -7.02 -1.64
CA MET A 44 14.08 -6.80 -1.75
C MET A 44 13.38 -8.14 -2.00
N ALA A 45 13.85 -8.86 -3.02
CA ALA A 45 13.27 -10.12 -3.46
C ALA A 45 13.38 -11.27 -2.45
N VAL A 46 14.13 -11.12 -1.36
CA VAL A 46 14.12 -12.05 -0.21
C VAL A 46 12.69 -12.28 0.32
N GLY A 47 11.78 -11.32 0.15
CA GLY A 47 10.36 -11.49 0.47
C GLY A 47 9.73 -12.73 -0.17
N TYR A 48 10.11 -13.05 -1.42
CA TYR A 48 9.60 -14.21 -2.17
C TYR A 48 9.94 -15.57 -1.56
N SER A 49 10.89 -15.62 -0.60
CA SER A 49 11.26 -16.86 0.10
C SER A 49 10.41 -17.13 1.35
N SER A 50 9.44 -16.27 1.65
CA SER A 50 8.57 -16.43 2.82
C SER A 50 7.57 -17.57 2.63
N ALA A 51 7.48 -18.47 3.62
CA ALA A 51 6.48 -19.54 3.63
C ALA A 51 5.03 -19.04 3.76
N LYS A 52 4.84 -17.75 4.06
CA LYS A 52 3.51 -17.10 4.14
C LYS A 52 2.97 -16.67 2.78
N LEU A 53 3.79 -16.73 1.71
CA LEU A 53 3.45 -16.21 0.39
C LEU A 53 2.64 -17.22 -0.44
N THR A 54 1.54 -16.74 -1.01
CA THR A 54 0.90 -17.31 -2.21
C THR A 54 1.05 -16.32 -3.36
N LEU A 55 1.78 -16.70 -4.42
CA LEU A 55 2.06 -15.84 -5.57
C LEU A 55 1.13 -16.17 -6.74
N HIS A 56 0.54 -15.13 -7.32
CA HIS A 56 -0.20 -15.18 -8.57
C HIS A 56 0.47 -14.25 -9.59
N VAL A 57 0.65 -14.74 -10.81
CA VAL A 57 1.06 -13.91 -11.95
C VAL A 57 -0.19 -13.58 -12.77
N GLY A 58 -0.53 -12.29 -12.89
CA GLY A 58 -1.70 -11.84 -13.61
C GLY A 58 -2.13 -10.41 -13.26
N ASP A 59 -3.17 -9.93 -13.94
CA ASP A 59 -3.72 -8.60 -13.72
C ASP A 59 -4.43 -8.51 -12.36
N GLY A 60 -3.92 -7.62 -11.49
CA GLY A 60 -4.48 -7.36 -10.17
C GLY A 60 -5.91 -6.83 -10.18
N PHE A 61 -6.32 -6.10 -11.22
CA PHE A 61 -7.70 -5.62 -11.37
C PHE A 61 -8.67 -6.79 -11.59
N GLU A 62 -8.31 -7.73 -12.47
CA GLU A 62 -9.11 -8.94 -12.71
C GLU A 62 -9.06 -9.90 -11.52
N PHE A 63 -7.90 -10.02 -10.85
CA PHE A 63 -7.77 -10.81 -9.62
C PHE A 63 -8.69 -10.28 -8.52
N MET A 64 -8.81 -8.96 -8.38
CA MET A 64 -9.67 -8.35 -7.35
C MET A 64 -11.15 -8.77 -7.49
N LYS A 65 -11.65 -8.97 -8.73
CA LYS A 65 -13.03 -9.42 -8.98
C LYS A 65 -13.34 -10.82 -8.45
N GLN A 66 -12.31 -11.64 -8.24
CA GLN A 66 -12.44 -13.04 -7.80
C GLN A 66 -12.51 -13.16 -6.27
N ASN A 67 -12.34 -12.04 -5.55
CA ASN A 67 -12.19 -12.04 -4.10
C ASN A 67 -13.27 -11.18 -3.43
N GLN A 68 -13.90 -11.73 -2.39
CA GLN A 68 -14.89 -11.03 -1.57
C GLN A 68 -14.63 -11.35 -0.10
N GLU A 69 -14.59 -10.32 0.75
CA GLU A 69 -14.38 -10.44 2.21
C GLU A 69 -13.19 -11.35 2.61
N ALA A 70 -12.14 -11.32 1.80
CA ALA A 70 -11.01 -12.24 1.90
C ALA A 70 -9.83 -11.68 2.70
N PHE A 71 -9.67 -10.34 2.73
CA PHE A 71 -8.45 -9.71 3.23
C PHE A 71 -8.71 -8.68 4.33
N ASP A 72 -7.87 -8.70 5.37
CA ASP A 72 -7.84 -7.64 6.41
C ASP A 72 -7.12 -6.38 5.92
N VAL A 73 -6.10 -6.56 5.07
CA VAL A 73 -5.29 -5.48 4.50
C VAL A 73 -5.06 -5.74 3.02
N ILE A 74 -5.28 -4.73 2.18
CA ILE A 74 -4.89 -4.69 0.77
C ILE A 74 -3.84 -3.58 0.57
N ILE A 75 -2.73 -3.91 -0.10
CA ILE A 75 -1.71 -2.94 -0.52
C ILE A 75 -1.65 -2.94 -2.04
N THR A 76 -1.82 -1.78 -2.68
CA THR A 76 -1.55 -1.61 -4.11
C THR A 76 -0.23 -0.87 -4.27
N ASP A 77 0.82 -1.62 -4.63
CA ASP A 77 2.17 -1.15 -4.87
C ASP A 77 2.42 -1.08 -6.38
N SER A 78 1.87 -0.03 -7.00
CA SER A 78 1.91 0.19 -8.44
C SER A 78 2.89 1.29 -8.83
N SER A 79 3.26 1.30 -10.11
CA SER A 79 3.83 2.48 -10.75
C SER A 79 2.79 3.59 -10.90
N ASP A 80 3.21 4.71 -11.49
CA ASP A 80 2.38 5.85 -11.91
C ASP A 80 1.15 5.40 -12.74
N PRO A 81 0.05 6.20 -12.81
CA PRO A 81 -1.21 5.88 -13.49
C PRO A 81 -1.09 5.88 -15.03
N MET A 82 -0.21 5.03 -15.55
CA MET A 82 0.15 4.90 -16.95
C MET A 82 0.23 3.42 -17.32
N GLY A 83 -0.12 3.10 -18.56
CA GLY A 83 -0.04 1.74 -19.09
C GLY A 83 -0.85 0.74 -18.22
N PRO A 84 -0.26 -0.38 -17.78
CA PRO A 84 -0.98 -1.43 -17.04
C PRO A 84 -1.52 -0.97 -15.68
N ALA A 85 -0.96 0.09 -15.09
CA ALA A 85 -1.38 0.60 -13.78
C ALA A 85 -2.55 1.60 -13.85
N GLU A 86 -2.96 2.08 -15.03
CA GLU A 86 -4.00 3.12 -15.18
C GLU A 86 -5.34 2.71 -14.54
N SER A 87 -5.69 1.43 -14.62
CA SER A 87 -6.94 0.90 -14.04
C SER A 87 -6.94 0.94 -12.52
N LEU A 88 -5.77 0.91 -11.87
CA LEU A 88 -5.59 0.83 -10.41
C LEU A 88 -5.87 2.16 -9.69
N PHE A 89 -6.01 3.26 -10.43
CA PHE A 89 -6.30 4.59 -9.87
C PHE A 89 -7.77 5.01 -10.02
N LYS A 90 -8.62 4.14 -10.58
CA LYS A 90 -10.03 4.43 -10.88
C LYS A 90 -10.95 4.05 -9.72
N GLU A 91 -12.07 4.77 -9.56
CA GLU A 91 -13.10 4.48 -8.55
C GLU A 91 -13.59 3.02 -8.62
N SER A 92 -13.71 2.46 -9.83
CA SER A 92 -14.11 1.07 -10.04
C SER A 92 -13.17 0.07 -9.36
N TYR A 93 -11.86 0.33 -9.36
CA TYR A 93 -10.88 -0.53 -8.67
C TYR A 93 -11.00 -0.39 -7.15
N TYR A 94 -11.22 0.82 -6.63
CA TYR A 94 -11.47 1.04 -5.21
C TYR A 94 -12.77 0.38 -4.71
N GLN A 95 -13.79 0.32 -5.55
CA GLN A 95 -15.01 -0.44 -5.27
C GLN A 95 -14.74 -1.95 -5.23
N LEU A 96 -13.87 -2.49 -6.09
CA LEU A 96 -13.44 -3.89 -6.03
C LEU A 96 -12.66 -4.17 -4.74
N MET A 97 -11.72 -3.30 -4.37
CA MET A 97 -10.98 -3.42 -3.09
C MET A 97 -11.94 -3.39 -1.89
N LYS A 98 -12.94 -2.52 -1.88
CA LYS A 98 -13.96 -2.47 -0.83
C LYS A 98 -14.70 -3.81 -0.66
N THR A 99 -15.02 -4.48 -1.77
CA THR A 99 -15.66 -5.81 -1.78
C THR A 99 -14.70 -6.90 -1.31
N ALA A 100 -13.44 -6.86 -1.74
CA ALA A 100 -12.43 -7.85 -1.37
C ALA A 100 -11.99 -7.75 0.11
N LEU A 101 -12.08 -6.56 0.71
CA LEU A 101 -11.82 -6.34 2.13
C LEU A 101 -12.90 -6.94 3.02
N ARG A 102 -12.49 -7.52 4.16
CA ARG A 102 -13.37 -7.90 5.28
C ARG A 102 -14.07 -6.69 5.91
N GLU A 103 -15.04 -6.91 6.78
CA GLU A 103 -15.89 -5.86 7.38
C GLU A 103 -15.10 -4.68 7.97
N ASP A 104 -13.97 -4.94 8.64
CA ASP A 104 -13.08 -3.92 9.23
C ASP A 104 -11.77 -3.70 8.45
N GLY A 105 -11.72 -4.17 7.20
CA GLY A 105 -10.50 -4.16 6.41
C GLY A 105 -10.03 -2.74 6.04
N ILE A 106 -8.72 -2.61 5.88
CA ILE A 106 -8.05 -1.37 5.45
C ILE A 106 -7.30 -1.57 4.14
N LEU A 107 -7.13 -0.48 3.38
CA LEU A 107 -6.26 -0.46 2.20
C LEU A 107 -5.24 0.67 2.27
N CYS A 108 -4.10 0.45 1.61
CA CYS A 108 -3.05 1.43 1.38
C CYS A 108 -2.60 1.32 -0.08
N CYS A 109 -2.75 2.38 -0.86
CA CYS A 109 -2.28 2.42 -2.25
C CYS A 109 -1.20 3.48 -2.38
N GLN A 110 -0.23 3.29 -3.29
CA GLN A 110 0.53 4.42 -3.83
C GLN A 110 -0.47 5.53 -4.22
N GLY A 111 -0.19 6.75 -3.79
CA GLY A 111 -1.12 7.88 -3.89
C GLY A 111 -0.51 9.13 -4.51
N GLU A 112 0.54 8.97 -5.32
CA GLU A 112 1.21 10.06 -6.04
C GLU A 112 1.79 11.20 -5.17
N CYS A 113 2.37 12.22 -5.81
CA CYS A 113 3.12 13.27 -5.12
C CYS A 113 2.29 14.55 -4.95
N GLN A 114 2.09 15.00 -3.70
CA GLN A 114 1.36 16.25 -3.40
C GLN A 114 1.95 17.54 -4.01
N TRP A 115 3.22 17.53 -4.42
CA TRP A 115 3.84 18.67 -5.13
C TRP A 115 3.58 18.68 -6.63
N LEU A 116 3.10 17.58 -7.21
CA LEU A 116 2.95 17.40 -8.65
C LEU A 116 1.49 17.07 -9.04
N HIS A 117 0.83 16.24 -8.24
CA HIS A 117 -0.40 15.53 -8.59
C HIS A 117 -1.55 15.85 -7.61
N LEU A 118 -1.57 17.06 -7.06
CA LEU A 118 -2.54 17.45 -6.02
C LEU A 118 -4.00 17.35 -6.51
N ASP A 119 -4.25 17.59 -7.79
CA ASP A 119 -5.59 17.46 -8.38
C ASP A 119 -6.07 16.00 -8.41
N LEU A 120 -5.20 15.07 -8.84
CA LEU A 120 -5.47 13.63 -8.78
C LEU A 120 -5.70 13.17 -7.35
N ILE A 121 -4.87 13.62 -6.40
CA ILE A 121 -5.04 13.30 -4.98
C ILE A 121 -6.40 13.76 -4.45
N LYS A 122 -6.86 14.96 -4.85
CA LYS A 122 -8.19 15.48 -4.49
C LYS A 122 -9.31 14.65 -5.10
N GLU A 123 -9.20 14.29 -6.38
CA GLU A 123 -10.17 13.44 -7.07
C GLU A 123 -10.28 12.06 -6.39
N MET A 124 -9.14 11.40 -6.17
CA MET A 124 -9.07 10.11 -5.48
C MET A 124 -9.65 10.17 -4.08
N ARG A 125 -9.28 11.19 -3.30
CA ARG A 125 -9.84 11.42 -1.97
C ARG A 125 -11.34 11.62 -2.01
N GLN A 126 -11.86 12.32 -3.02
CA GLN A 126 -13.28 12.62 -3.15
C GLN A 126 -14.11 11.37 -3.42
N PHE A 127 -13.71 10.53 -4.39
CA PHE A 127 -14.44 9.28 -4.63
C PHE A 127 -14.21 8.27 -3.51
N CYS A 128 -13.02 8.20 -2.89
CA CYS A 128 -12.80 7.29 -1.77
C CYS A 128 -13.74 7.61 -0.60
N LYS A 129 -14.09 8.88 -0.37
CA LYS A 129 -15.04 9.29 0.67
C LYS A 129 -16.48 8.88 0.39
N SER A 130 -16.86 8.62 -0.85
CA SER A 130 -18.18 8.01 -1.16
C SER A 130 -18.20 6.52 -0.83
N LEU A 131 -17.02 5.87 -0.83
CA LEU A 131 -16.87 4.43 -0.65
C LEU A 131 -16.54 4.03 0.80
N PHE A 132 -15.73 4.80 1.52
CA PHE A 132 -15.17 4.41 2.82
C PHE A 132 -15.49 5.44 3.89
N PRO A 133 -15.83 5.03 5.13
CA PRO A 133 -16.08 5.95 6.24
C PRO A 133 -14.83 6.73 6.67
N VAL A 134 -13.63 6.18 6.46
CA VAL A 134 -12.37 6.84 6.81
C VAL A 134 -11.44 6.85 5.60
N VAL A 135 -10.95 8.04 5.23
CA VAL A 135 -10.03 8.26 4.11
C VAL A 135 -8.96 9.26 4.53
N GLU A 136 -7.70 8.85 4.53
CA GLU A 136 -6.55 9.68 4.88
C GLU A 136 -5.47 9.62 3.81
N TYR A 137 -4.61 10.63 3.80
CA TYR A 137 -3.45 10.71 2.93
C TYR A 137 -2.21 10.96 3.78
N ALA A 138 -1.21 10.11 3.59
CA ALA A 138 0.11 10.24 4.21
C ALA A 138 1.17 10.37 3.12
N TYR A 139 2.38 10.80 3.47
CA TYR A 139 3.51 10.82 2.54
C TYR A 139 4.82 10.39 3.20
N CYS A 140 5.79 9.96 2.39
CA CYS A 140 7.17 9.74 2.81
C CYS A 140 8.14 10.47 1.88
N THR A 141 9.37 10.66 2.36
CA THR A 141 10.47 11.20 1.55
C THR A 141 11.31 10.07 0.99
N ILE A 142 11.58 10.12 -0.31
CA ILE A 142 12.37 9.13 -1.04
C ILE A 142 13.05 9.87 -2.22
N PRO A 143 14.36 10.15 -2.14
CA PRO A 143 15.03 11.07 -3.05
C PRO A 143 14.93 10.73 -4.54
N THR A 144 14.74 9.45 -4.87
CA THR A 144 14.74 8.95 -6.25
C THR A 144 13.38 9.00 -6.93
N TYR A 145 12.30 9.34 -6.22
CA TYR A 145 10.99 9.58 -6.84
C TYR A 145 10.85 11.04 -7.28
N PRO A 146 9.97 11.34 -8.25
CA PRO A 146 9.70 12.71 -8.70
C PRO A 146 9.39 13.65 -7.53
N SER A 147 10.09 14.80 -7.49
CA SER A 147 10.04 15.77 -6.38
C SER A 147 10.47 15.22 -5.00
N GLY A 148 11.17 14.08 -4.94
CA GLY A 148 11.83 13.56 -3.74
C GLY A 148 10.90 12.97 -2.68
N GLN A 149 9.62 12.74 -3.00
CA GLN A 149 8.62 12.21 -2.07
C GLN A 149 7.43 11.59 -2.80
N ILE A 150 6.64 10.79 -2.07
CA ILE A 150 5.40 10.22 -2.58
C ILE A 150 4.38 10.01 -1.48
N GLY A 151 3.11 9.94 -1.87
CA GLY A 151 1.95 9.79 -1.02
C GLY A 151 1.38 8.38 -1.00
N PHE A 152 0.46 8.19 -0.07
CA PHE A 152 -0.30 6.97 0.10
C PHE A 152 -1.77 7.30 0.37
N MET A 153 -2.68 6.71 -0.40
CA MET A 153 -4.12 6.76 -0.14
C MET A 153 -4.49 5.64 0.83
N LEU A 154 -5.02 6.00 1.99
CA LEU A 154 -5.40 5.08 3.07
C LEU A 154 -6.91 5.12 3.26
N CYS A 155 -7.58 3.98 3.16
CA CYS A 155 -9.02 3.88 3.39
C CYS A 155 -9.35 2.74 4.34
N SER A 156 -10.40 2.91 5.15
CA SER A 156 -10.89 1.87 6.08
C SER A 156 -12.38 1.66 5.93
N LYS A 157 -12.82 0.41 6.03
CA LYS A 157 -14.24 0.06 6.20
C LYS A 157 -14.71 0.25 7.65
N ASN A 158 -13.79 0.24 8.61
CA ASN A 158 -14.09 0.48 10.01
C ASN A 158 -14.19 2.00 10.30
N PRO A 159 -15.37 2.52 10.71
CA PRO A 159 -15.56 3.94 10.98
C PRO A 159 -14.74 4.47 12.18
N ASN A 160 -14.23 3.58 13.02
CA ASN A 160 -13.42 3.93 14.20
C ASN A 160 -11.91 3.97 13.89
N THR A 161 -11.50 3.65 12.66
CA THR A 161 -10.07 3.73 12.29
C THR A 161 -9.58 5.17 12.38
N ASN A 162 -8.50 5.38 13.13
CA ASN A 162 -7.73 6.62 13.12
C ASN A 162 -6.36 6.34 12.50
N PHE A 163 -6.18 6.64 11.21
CA PHE A 163 -4.89 6.45 10.56
C PHE A 163 -3.80 7.39 11.08
N ARG A 164 -4.12 8.53 11.69
CA ARG A 164 -3.11 9.49 12.16
C ARG A 164 -2.42 9.03 13.44
N GLU A 165 -3.06 8.14 14.20
CA GLU A 165 -2.54 7.57 15.43
C GLU A 165 -2.43 6.05 15.29
N PRO A 166 -1.22 5.47 15.20
CA PRO A 166 -1.08 4.04 14.96
C PRO A 166 -1.65 3.24 16.14
N VAL A 167 -2.75 2.53 15.90
CA VAL A 167 -3.37 1.62 16.89
C VAL A 167 -2.39 0.53 17.36
N GLN A 168 -1.44 0.17 16.49
CA GLN A 168 -0.30 -0.69 16.81
C GLN A 168 0.98 0.15 16.86
N GLN A 169 1.29 0.69 18.03
CA GLN A 169 2.55 1.39 18.26
C GLN A 169 3.71 0.40 18.35
N LEU A 170 4.85 0.75 17.75
CA LEU A 170 6.09 0.03 17.89
C LEU A 170 6.97 0.67 18.97
N SER A 171 7.47 -0.16 19.88
CA SER A 171 8.55 0.23 20.79
C SER A 171 9.87 0.36 20.02
N GLN A 172 10.84 1.07 20.60
CA GLN A 172 12.18 1.19 20.01
C GLN A 172 12.83 -0.19 19.79
N GLN A 173 12.66 -1.12 20.74
CA GLN A 173 13.12 -2.49 20.59
C GLN A 173 12.50 -3.18 19.37
N GLN A 174 11.18 -3.03 19.14
CA GLN A 174 10.51 -3.63 17.98
C GLN A 174 10.97 -3.02 16.65
N VAL A 175 11.30 -1.72 16.64
CA VAL A 175 11.88 -1.04 15.47
C VAL A 175 13.25 -1.66 15.12
N GLU A 176 14.09 -1.90 16.13
CA GLU A 176 15.41 -2.52 15.98
C GLU A 176 15.33 -4.00 15.57
N GLU A 177 14.49 -4.79 16.24
CA GLU A 177 14.26 -6.21 15.93
C GLU A 177 13.78 -6.42 14.48
N ARG A 178 12.96 -5.50 13.97
CA ARG A 178 12.48 -5.52 12.57
C ARG A 178 13.45 -4.87 11.59
N SER A 179 14.57 -4.35 12.07
CA SER A 179 15.60 -3.65 11.28
C SER A 179 15.01 -2.52 10.42
N LEU A 180 14.08 -1.74 10.99
CA LEU A 180 13.44 -0.64 10.27
C LEU A 180 14.38 0.55 10.16
N LYS A 181 14.48 1.12 8.95
CA LYS A 181 15.37 2.25 8.65
C LYS A 181 14.66 3.60 8.53
N TYR A 182 13.32 3.57 8.43
CA TYR A 182 12.50 4.77 8.21
C TYR A 182 11.27 4.77 9.12
N TYR A 183 10.46 3.71 9.07
CA TYR A 183 9.23 3.65 9.85
C TYR A 183 9.51 3.51 11.35
N ASN A 184 8.88 4.38 12.14
CA ASN A 184 8.60 4.22 13.56
C ASN A 184 7.25 4.92 13.86
N SER A 185 6.72 4.79 15.08
CA SER A 185 5.40 5.33 15.43
C SER A 185 5.30 6.86 15.33
N ASP A 186 6.40 7.59 15.54
CA ASP A 186 6.42 9.05 15.43
C ASP A 186 6.47 9.50 13.97
N ILE A 187 7.26 8.82 13.13
CA ILE A 187 7.29 9.03 11.69
C ILE A 187 5.91 8.72 11.08
N HIS A 188 5.21 7.69 11.57
CA HIS A 188 3.83 7.42 11.17
C HIS A 188 2.93 8.63 11.41
N ARG A 189 2.92 9.19 12.62
CA ARG A 189 2.10 10.39 12.94
C ARG A 189 2.47 11.58 12.07
N ALA A 190 3.77 11.83 11.90
CA ALA A 190 4.28 12.95 11.14
C ALA A 190 3.93 12.87 9.64
N ALA A 191 3.81 11.67 9.08
CA ALA A 191 3.48 11.46 7.67
C ALA A 191 2.11 12.04 7.25
N PHE A 192 1.20 12.29 8.20
CA PHE A 192 -0.11 12.91 7.95
C PHE A 192 -0.13 14.43 8.13
N ILE A 193 1.01 15.03 8.50
CA ILE A 193 1.15 16.48 8.64
C ILE A 193 1.62 17.04 7.29
N LEU A 194 0.66 17.53 6.51
CA LEU A 194 0.91 18.03 5.16
C LEU A 194 1.31 19.52 5.20
N PRO A 195 2.12 19.99 4.23
CA PRO A 195 2.29 21.42 3.96
C PRO A 195 0.95 22.15 3.80
N GLU A 196 0.91 23.43 4.17
CA GLU A 196 -0.35 24.20 4.23
C GLU A 196 -1.12 24.21 2.90
N PHE A 197 -0.42 24.27 1.76
CA PHE A 197 -1.06 24.27 0.44
C PHE A 197 -1.77 22.95 0.10
N ALA A 198 -1.29 21.83 0.64
CA ALA A 198 -1.89 20.51 0.43
C ALA A 198 -2.97 20.20 1.49
N ARG A 199 -2.85 20.79 2.69
CA ARG A 199 -3.85 20.70 3.76
C ARG A 199 -5.13 21.47 3.42
N LYS A 200 -5.02 22.61 2.74
CA LYS A 200 -6.13 23.50 2.36
C LYS A 200 -6.96 22.94 1.21
#